data_AF-A0A960AK36-F1
#
_entry.id   AF-A0A960AK36-F1
#
_cell.length_a   1.000
_cell.length_b   1.000
_cell.length_c   1.000
_cell.angle_alpha   90.00
_cell.angle_beta   90.00
_cell.angle_gamma   90.00
#
_symmetry.space_group_name_H-M   'P 1'
#
loop_
_entity.id
_entity.type
_entity.pdbx_description
1 polymer ?
#
loop_
_entity_poly.entity_id
_entity_poly.type
_entity_poly.pdbx_seq_one_letter_code
_entity_poly.pdbx_strand_id
1 'polypeptide(L)'
;MNPRLLTPLVSVGAAWATKKSLNAMYARRHDGTIPSKDDVDVPFARVLIWALATAVVVALVDVAVQQGMARLAERPHGELEA
;
A
#
# COMPACT_ATOMS: atom_id res chain seq x y z
N MET A 1 4.75 -7.07 -23.40
CA MET A 1 4.23 -5.81 -22.81
C MET A 1 5.31 -5.19 -21.95
N ASN A 2 5.59 -3.89 -22.07
CA ASN A 2 6.71 -3.25 -21.35
C ASN A 2 6.34 -3.07 -19.86
N PRO A 3 7.00 -3.77 -18.91
CA PRO A 3 6.65 -3.75 -17.50
C PRO A 3 6.75 -2.35 -16.87
N ARG A 4 7.58 -1.47 -17.45
CA ARG A 4 7.73 -0.06 -17.05
C ARG A 4 6.47 0.78 -17.30
N LEU A 5 5.59 0.35 -18.21
CA LEU A 5 4.32 1.03 -18.49
C LEU A 5 3.21 0.62 -17.52
N LEU A 6 3.32 -0.54 -16.88
CA LEU A 6 2.35 -1.02 -15.90
C LEU A 6 2.68 -0.60 -14.47
N THR A 7 3.95 -0.32 -14.17
CA THR A 7 4.43 0.08 -12.85
C THR A 7 3.59 1.19 -12.20
N PRO A 8 3.31 2.35 -12.85
CA PRO A 8 2.54 3.42 -12.21
C PRO A 8 1.09 3.01 -11.89
N LEU A 9 0.45 2.21 -12.75
CA LEU A 9 -0.90 1.69 -12.52
C LEU A 9 -0.95 0.72 -11.33
N VAL A 10 0.04 -0.17 -11.24
CA VAL A 10 0.18 -1.12 -10.14
C VAL A 10 0.44 -0.39 -8.82
N SER A 11 1.31 0.63 -8.81
CA SER A 11 1.57 1.45 -7.61
C SER A 11 0.33 2.22 -7.14
N VAL A 12 -0.44 2.84 -8.05
CA VAL A 12 -1.70 3.52 -7.69
C VAL A 12 -2.71 2.53 -7.12
N GLY A 13 -2.85 1.36 -7.74
CA GLY A 13 -3.73 0.30 -7.25
C GLY A 13 -3.32 -0.23 -5.87
N ALA A 14 -2.02 -0.46 -5.67
CA ALA A 14 -1.46 -0.91 -4.40
C ALA A 14 -1.67 0.11 -3.29
N ALA A 15 -1.46 1.40 -3.56
CA ALA A 15 -1.70 2.47 -2.60
C ALA A 15 -3.18 2.55 -2.20
N TRP A 16 -4.09 2.47 -3.18
CA TRP A 16 -5.54 2.50 -2.92
C TRP A 16 -6.00 1.28 -2.11
N ALA A 17 -5.56 0.07 -2.49
CA ALA A 17 -5.91 -1.17 -1.79
C ALA A 17 -5.37 -1.19 -0.35
N THR A 18 -4.14 -0.68 -0.15
CA THR A 18 -3.51 -0.58 1.16
C THR A 18 -4.28 0.40 2.05
N LYS A 19 -4.59 1.60 1.55
CA LYS A 19 -5.39 2.58 2.29
C LYS A 19 -6.78 2.03 2.65
N LYS A 20 -7.44 1.35 1.71
CA LYS A 20 -8.77 0.76 1.92
C LYS A 20 -8.75 -0.35 2.96
N SER A 21 -7.77 -1.24 2.91
CA SER A 21 -7.64 -2.35 3.86
C SER A 21 -7.31 -1.86 5.27
N LEU A 22 -6.38 -0.91 5.41
CA LEU A 22 -6.05 -0.29 6.70
C LEU A 22 -7.26 0.38 7.34
N ASN A 23 -7.99 1.19 6.57
CA ASN A 23 -9.21 1.84 7.02
C ASN A 23 -10.28 0.83 7.46
N ALA A 24 -10.48 -0.25 6.69
CA ALA A 24 -11.44 -1.30 7.02
C ALA A 24 -11.07 -2.08 8.30
N MET A 25 -9.77 -2.37 8.49
CA MET A 25 -9.30 -3.12 9.65
C MET A 25 -9.41 -2.31 10.94
N TYR A 26 -9.08 -1.01 10.88
CA TYR A 26 -9.25 -0.12 12.02
C TYR A 26 -10.71 0.10 12.37
N ALA A 27 -11.56 0.37 11.37
CA ALA A 27 -13.00 0.48 11.54
C ALA A 27 -13.62 -0.76 12.20
N ARG A 28 -13.16 -1.97 11.82
CA ARG A 28 -13.63 -3.23 12.42
C ARG A 28 -13.25 -3.39 13.89
N ARG A 29 -12.16 -2.77 14.35
CA ARG A 29 -11.67 -2.90 15.73
C ARG A 29 -12.10 -1.74 16.65
N HIS A 30 -12.51 -0.61 16.07
CA HIS A 30 -12.81 0.63 16.80
C HIS A 30 -14.19 1.23 16.46
N ASP A 31 -15.20 0.37 16.24
CA ASP A 31 -16.60 0.76 15.97
C ASP A 31 -16.77 1.79 14.84
N GLY A 32 -15.96 1.68 13.80
CA GLY A 32 -16.12 2.48 12.56
C GLY A 32 -15.51 3.89 12.59
N THR A 33 -15.01 4.37 13.73
CA THR A 33 -14.40 5.71 13.81
C THR A 33 -12.94 5.67 13.39
N ILE A 34 -12.65 6.06 12.14
CA ILE A 34 -11.29 6.15 11.61
C ILE A 34 -10.73 7.54 11.95
N PRO A 35 -9.55 7.65 12.59
CA PRO A 35 -8.91 8.93 12.85
C PRO A 35 -8.61 9.61 11.51
N SER A 36 -9.32 10.69 11.22
CA SER A 36 -9.06 11.53 10.07
C SER A 36 -8.15 12.69 10.46
N LYS A 37 -7.30 13.12 9.54
CA LYS A 37 -6.45 14.31 9.71
C LYS A 37 -7.26 15.61 9.83
N ASP A 38 -8.52 15.58 9.38
CA ASP A 38 -9.42 16.73 9.37
C ASP A 38 -10.40 16.68 10.56
N ASP A 39 -10.29 15.66 11.43
CA ASP A 39 -11.15 15.45 12.58
C ASP A 39 -10.49 16.01 13.84
N VAL A 40 -11.05 17.11 14.36
CA VAL A 40 -10.58 17.84 15.54
C VAL A 40 -11.06 17.24 16.85
N ASP A 41 -12.02 16.30 16.82
CA ASP A 41 -12.56 15.64 18.01
C ASP A 41 -11.67 14.47 18.46
N VAL A 42 -10.75 14.00 17.61
CA VAL A 42 -9.82 12.91 17.92
C VAL A 42 -8.51 13.46 18.47
N PRO A 43 -7.96 12.91 19.58
CA PRO A 43 -6.68 13.36 20.12
C PRO A 43 -5.57 13.35 19.08
N PHE A 44 -4.84 14.46 18.96
CA PHE A 44 -3.76 14.64 17.97
C PHE A 44 -2.74 13.49 17.96
N ALA A 45 -2.34 13.00 19.14
CA ALA A 45 -1.42 11.87 19.27
C ALA A 45 -1.97 10.58 18.61
N ARG A 46 -3.28 10.35 18.68
CA ARG A 46 -3.93 9.18 18.07
C ARG A 46 -3.95 9.28 16.54
N VAL A 47 -4.21 10.48 16.01
CA VAL A 47 -4.12 10.76 14.57
C VAL A 47 -2.70 10.55 14.07
N LEU A 48 -1.69 11.05 14.80
CA LEU A 48 -0.27 10.87 14.46
C LEU A 48 0.15 9.40 14.43
N ILE A 49 -0.20 8.63 15.46
CA ILE A 49 0.14 7.20 15.54
C ILE A 49 -0.52 6.43 14.38
N TRP A 50 -1.77 6.73 14.08
CA TRP A 50 -2.49 6.10 12.98
C TRP A 50 -1.91 6.46 11.61
N ALA A 51 -1.55 7.73 11.41
CA ALA A 51 -0.90 8.20 10.19
C ALA A 51 0.46 7.54 10.01
N LEU A 52 1.26 7.43 11.08
CA LEU A 52 2.56 6.77 11.05
C LEU A 52 2.42 5.29 10.70
N ALA A 53 1.51 4.56 11.34
CA ALA A 53 1.26 3.15 11.04
C ALA A 53 0.84 2.95 9.58
N THR A 54 -0.04 3.82 9.08
CA THR A 54 -0.48 3.79 7.68
C THR A 54 0.68 4.05 6.72
N ALA A 55 1.50 5.06 6.99
CA ALA A 55 2.66 5.40 6.16
C ALA A 55 3.68 4.25 6.10
N VAL A 56 3.97 3.62 7.25
CA VAL A 56 4.88 2.46 7.32
C VAL A 56 4.36 1.31 6.45
N VAL A 57 3.09 0.97 6.55
CA VAL A 57 2.51 -0.13 5.75
C VAL A 57 2.53 0.20 4.26
N VAL A 58 2.18 1.43 3.87
CA VAL A 58 2.23 1.87 2.46
C VAL A 58 3.66 1.77 1.92
N ALA A 59 4.66 2.22 2.69
CA ALA A 59 6.06 2.13 2.29
C ALA A 59 6.53 0.68 2.11
N LEU A 60 6.14 -0.23 3.02
CA LEU A 60 6.47 -1.65 2.90
C LEU A 60 5.85 -2.28 1.65
N VAL A 61 4.59 -1.95 1.33
CA VAL A 61 3.92 -2.45 0.13
C VAL A 61 4.60 -1.93 -1.13
N ASP A 62 4.96 -0.64 -1.18
CA ASP A 62 5.64 -0.06 -2.33
C ASP A 62 7.00 -0.73 -2.60
N VAL A 63 7.82 -0.92 -1.55
CA VAL A 63 9.08 -1.66 -1.65
C VAL A 63 8.85 -3.10 -2.14
N ALA A 64 7.86 -3.81 -1.58
CA ALA A 64 7.56 -5.18 -1.97
C ALA A 64 7.13 -5.28 -3.45
N VAL A 65 6.31 -4.34 -3.92
CA VAL A 65 5.87 -4.26 -5.32
C VAL A 65 7.06 -3.96 -6.24
N GLN A 66 7.86 -2.94 -5.91
CA GLN A 66 9.01 -2.56 -6.75
C GLN A 66 10.06 -3.68 -6.82
N GLN A 67 10.40 -4.29 -5.68
CA GLN A 67 11.29 -5.45 -5.62
C GLN A 67 10.73 -6.66 -6.36
N GLY A 68 9.43 -6.94 -6.23
CA GLY A 68 8.76 -8.01 -6.96
C GLY A 68 8.78 -7.79 -8.47
N MET A 69 8.50 -6.57 -8.92
CA MET A 69 8.54 -6.19 -10.34
C MET A 69 9.95 -6.23 -10.91
N ALA A 70 10.96 -5.79 -10.15
CA ALA A 70 12.36 -5.88 -10.55
C ALA A 70 12.78 -7.35 -10.75
N ARG A 71 12.47 -8.22 -9.78
CA ARG A 71 12.73 -9.67 -9.90
C ARG A 71 11.99 -10.32 -11.07
N LEU A 72 10.76 -9.88 -11.36
CA LEU A 72 9.99 -10.38 -12.49
C LEU A 72 10.56 -9.91 -13.84
N ALA A 73 11.06 -8.68 -13.92
CA ALA A 73 11.73 -8.16 -15.10
C ALA A 73 13.11 -8.81 -15.35
N GLU A 74 13.79 -9.23 -14.28
CA GLU A 74 15.06 -9.96 -14.34
C GLU A 74 14.88 -11.44 -14.69
N ARG A 75 13.69 -12.04 -14.49
CA ARG A 75 13.37 -13.38 -15.01
C ARG A 75 13.24 -13.29 -16.52
N PRO A 76 14.25 -13.75 -17.30
CA PRO A 76 14.14 -13.76 -18.74
C PRO A 76 13.05 -14.77 -19.12
N HIS A 77 12.38 -14.55 -20.24
CA HIS A 77 11.63 -15.60 -20.93
C HIS A 77 12.63 -16.69 -21.41
N GLY A 78 13.12 -17.51 -20.49
CA GLY A 78 14.11 -18.57 -20.70
C GLY A 78 13.55 -19.98 -20.51
N GLU A 79 12.23 -20.17 -20.63
CA GLU A 79 11.58 -21.49 -20.64
C GLU A 79 10.59 -21.59 -21.82
N LEU A 80 11.03 -21.17 -23.00
CA LEU A 80 10.49 -21.64 -24.27
C LEU A 80 11.67 -22.15 -25.10
N GLU A 81 12.28 -23.25 -24.67
CA GLU A 81 12.99 -24.26 -25.49
C GLU A 81 13.75 -25.23 -24.56
N ALA A 82 13.10 -26.33 -24.20
CA ALA A 82 13.71 -27.62 -23.90
C ALA A 82 12.66 -28.73 -24.07
#